data_AF-D0SFS4-F1
#
_entry.id   AF-D0SFS4-F1
#
_cell.length_a   1.000
_cell.length_b   1.000
_cell.length_c   1.000
_cell.angle_alpha   90.00
_cell.angle_beta   90.00
_cell.angle_gamma   90.00
#
_symmetry.space_group_name_H-M   'P 1'
#
loop_
_entity.id
_entity.type
_entity.pdbx_description
1 polymer ?
#
loop_
_entity_poly.entity_id
_entity_poly.type
_entity_poly.pdbx_seq_one_letter_code
_entity_poly.pdbx_strand_id
1 'polypeptide(L)'
;MHPDTLGTEAIRAFFTVQCCWLNNEEIYLEKGCLHCGSAATYLIYYTNPHIQKLMLAFIKKYHCVLSREQDLLDLPDFEDDYDAFLQTLEHEINFYARLHHDIIRPFAFEMVDSIFERPYALAC
;
A
#
# COMPACT_ATOMS: atom_id res chain seq x y z
N MET A 1 -18.32 -15.82 15.22
CA MET A 1 -17.56 -14.83 14.42
C MET A 1 -16.46 -14.32 15.33
N HIS A 2 -15.19 -14.65 15.06
CA HIS A 2 -14.09 -14.04 15.83
C HIS A 2 -13.99 -12.57 15.43
N PRO A 3 -13.77 -11.65 16.38
CA PRO A 3 -13.57 -10.25 16.05
C PRO A 3 -12.30 -10.13 15.22
N ASP A 4 -12.38 -9.41 14.11
CA ASP A 4 -11.21 -9.10 13.29
C ASP A 4 -10.21 -8.29 14.12
N THR A 5 -8.92 -8.57 13.90
CA THR A 5 -7.81 -7.95 14.60
C THR A 5 -7.03 -7.03 13.69
N LEU A 6 -6.18 -6.18 14.27
CA LEU A 6 -5.25 -5.35 13.50
C LEU A 6 -4.40 -6.21 12.56
N GLY A 7 -4.00 -7.40 13.00
CA GLY A 7 -3.25 -8.33 12.18
C GLY A 7 -4.04 -8.84 10.97
N THR A 8 -5.29 -9.29 11.17
CA THR A 8 -6.14 -9.69 10.04
C THR A 8 -6.43 -8.53 9.10
N GLU A 9 -6.57 -7.31 9.63
CA GLU A 9 -6.86 -6.13 8.82
C GLU A 9 -5.67 -5.71 7.97
N ALA A 10 -4.45 -5.74 8.52
CA ALA A 10 -3.23 -5.49 7.77
C ALA A 10 -3.03 -6.50 6.64
N ILE A 11 -3.32 -7.78 6.89
CA ILE A 11 -3.29 -8.82 5.86
C ILE A 11 -4.32 -8.54 4.76
N ARG A 12 -5.56 -8.20 5.12
CA ARG A 12 -6.62 -7.85 4.15
C ARG A 12 -6.22 -6.66 3.27
N ALA A 13 -5.73 -5.58 3.90
CA ALA A 13 -5.27 -4.39 3.18
C ALA A 13 -4.09 -4.71 2.24
N PHE A 14 -3.13 -5.52 2.67
CA PHE A 14 -2.03 -5.97 1.82
C PHE A 14 -2.51 -6.78 0.61
N PHE A 15 -3.41 -7.76 0.82
CA PHE A 15 -3.95 -8.52 -0.30
C PHE A 15 -4.72 -7.65 -1.29
N THR A 16 -5.47 -6.65 -0.81
CA THR A 16 -6.08 -5.66 -1.69
C THR A 16 -5.03 -4.96 -2.55
N VAL A 17 -3.94 -4.45 -1.94
CA VAL A 17 -2.82 -3.84 -2.67
C VAL A 17 -2.19 -4.79 -3.69
N GLN A 18 -1.96 -6.05 -3.32
CA GLN A 18 -1.40 -7.03 -4.25
C GLN A 18 -2.35 -7.31 -5.42
N CYS A 19 -3.65 -7.45 -5.14
CA CYS A 19 -4.65 -7.72 -6.17
C CYS A 19 -4.78 -6.56 -7.16
N CYS A 20 -4.76 -5.30 -6.72
CA CYS A 20 -4.89 -4.24 -7.71
C CYS A 20 -3.62 -4.07 -8.57
N TRP A 21 -2.44 -4.40 -8.05
CA TRP A 21 -1.24 -4.51 -8.88
C TRP A 21 -1.41 -5.57 -9.98
N LEU A 22 -1.84 -6.78 -9.61
CA LEU A 22 -2.09 -7.87 -10.56
C LEU A 22 -3.20 -7.55 -11.58
N ASN A 23 -4.10 -6.62 -11.27
CA ASN A 23 -5.15 -6.14 -12.15
C ASN A 23 -4.73 -4.90 -12.97
N ASN A 24 -3.46 -4.48 -12.93
CA ASN A 24 -2.94 -3.28 -13.57
C ASN A 24 -3.61 -1.97 -13.11
N GLU A 25 -4.14 -1.93 -11.89
CA GLU A 25 -4.59 -0.70 -11.25
C GLU A 25 -3.38 -0.07 -10.54
N GLU A 26 -2.91 1.10 -10.98
CA GLU A 26 -1.72 1.74 -10.41
C GLU A 26 -1.98 2.31 -9.01
N ILE A 27 -1.68 1.54 -7.95
CA ILE A 27 -2.11 1.81 -6.55
C ILE A 27 -1.38 3.00 -5.88
N TYR A 28 -0.26 3.46 -6.42
CA TYR A 28 0.58 4.45 -5.74
C TYR A 28 0.70 5.79 -6.48
N LEU A 29 -0.02 5.90 -7.59
CA LEU A 29 0.43 6.71 -8.72
C LEU A 29 -0.74 7.42 -9.45
N GLU A 30 -1.80 7.74 -8.70
CA GLU A 30 -3.00 8.50 -9.12
C GLU A 30 -4.01 7.79 -10.05
N LYS A 31 -3.79 6.53 -10.47
CA LYS A 31 -4.75 5.79 -11.34
C LYS A 31 -5.41 4.55 -10.72
N GLY A 32 -5.17 4.23 -9.46
CA GLY A 32 -5.83 3.10 -8.78
C GLY A 32 -7.26 3.41 -8.35
N CYS A 33 -8.09 2.39 -8.12
CA CYS A 33 -9.42 2.63 -7.56
C CYS A 33 -9.35 3.07 -6.08
N LEU A 34 -10.41 3.74 -5.60
CA LEU A 34 -10.47 4.24 -4.21
C LEU A 34 -10.23 3.14 -3.18
N HIS A 35 -10.69 1.91 -3.45
CA HIS A 35 -10.49 0.78 -2.54
C HIS A 35 -9.01 0.42 -2.35
N CYS A 36 -8.23 0.44 -3.44
CA CYS A 36 -6.78 0.22 -3.40
C CYS A 36 -6.05 1.34 -2.68
N GLY A 37 -6.48 2.58 -2.94
CA GLY A 37 -5.92 3.75 -2.26
C GLY A 37 -6.23 3.75 -0.76
N SER A 38 -7.43 3.35 -0.34
CA SER A 38 -7.79 3.17 1.08
C SER A 38 -6.95 2.08 1.75
N ALA A 39 -6.72 0.96 1.06
CA ALA A 39 -5.85 -0.11 1.56
C ALA A 39 -4.40 0.39 1.72
N ALA A 40 -3.87 1.11 0.74
CA ALA A 40 -2.55 1.74 0.82
C ALA A 40 -2.46 2.74 1.98
N THR A 41 -3.45 3.62 2.15
CA THR A 41 -3.52 4.56 3.28
C THR A 41 -3.51 3.83 4.61
N TYR A 42 -4.28 2.73 4.73
CA TYR A 42 -4.31 1.93 5.94
C TYR A 42 -2.94 1.39 6.30
N LEU A 43 -2.25 0.79 5.32
CA LEU A 43 -0.91 0.25 5.52
C LEU A 43 0.09 1.34 5.91
N ILE A 44 0.02 2.52 5.30
CA ILE A 44 0.95 3.64 5.58
C ILE A 44 0.74 4.23 6.98
N TYR A 45 -0.51 4.48 7.38
CA TYR A 45 -0.80 5.31 8.56
C TYR A 45 -1.26 4.53 9.79
N TYR A 46 -1.71 3.29 9.63
CA TYR A 46 -2.39 2.54 10.68
C TYR A 46 -1.73 1.19 11.00
N THR A 47 -0.55 0.92 10.44
CA THR A 47 0.29 -0.23 10.83
C THR A 47 1.44 0.20 11.75
N ASN A 48 2.69 -0.01 11.34
CA ASN A 48 3.88 0.38 12.10
C ASN A 48 4.81 1.30 11.28
N PRO A 49 5.74 2.02 11.95
CA PRO A 49 6.65 2.94 11.27
C PRO A 49 7.58 2.29 10.24
N HIS A 50 7.81 0.97 10.32
CA HIS A 50 8.67 0.26 9.40
C HIS A 50 7.98 0.02 8.05
N ILE A 51 6.74 -0.48 8.08
CA ILE A 51 5.87 -0.62 6.89
C ILE A 51 5.65 0.75 6.25
N GLN A 52 5.35 1.77 7.05
CA GLN A 52 5.19 3.15 6.56
C GLN A 52 6.41 3.61 5.76
N LYS A 53 7.61 3.44 6.31
CA LYS A 53 8.86 3.84 5.64
C LYS A 53 9.09 3.06 4.35
N LEU A 54 8.84 1.76 4.35
CA LEU A 54 8.98 0.91 3.17
C LEU A 54 8.10 1.40 2.03
N MET A 55 6.82 1.66 2.31
CA MET A 55 5.85 2.13 1.31
C MET A 55 6.18 3.55 0.83
N LEU A 56 6.47 4.49 1.74
CA LEU A 56 6.83 5.86 1.36
C LEU A 56 8.14 5.94 0.56
N ALA A 57 9.11 5.05 0.84
CA ALA A 57 10.34 4.97 0.07
C ALA A 57 10.08 4.50 -1.37
N PHE A 58 9.19 3.51 -1.54
CA PHE A 58 8.77 3.05 -2.86
C PHE A 58 8.05 4.15 -3.64
N ILE A 59 7.04 4.80 -3.05
CA ILE A 59 6.32 5.93 -3.66
C ILE A 59 7.30 7.03 -4.08
N LYS A 60 8.23 7.40 -3.19
CA LYS A 60 9.22 8.43 -3.47
C LYS A 60 10.15 8.10 -4.65
N LYS A 61 10.49 6.82 -4.85
CA LYS A 61 11.37 6.36 -5.95
C LYS A 61 10.77 6.71 -7.32
N TYR A 62 9.44 6.62 -7.47
CA TYR A 62 8.75 6.80 -8.76
C TYR A 62 7.96 8.12 -8.87
N HIS A 63 7.85 8.88 -7.78
CA HIS A 63 7.14 10.17 -7.76
C HIS A 63 7.60 11.17 -8.85
N CYS A 64 8.91 11.26 -9.09
CA CYS A 64 9.47 12.18 -10.11
C CYS A 64 9.24 11.72 -11.55
N VAL A 65 8.89 10.46 -11.78
CA VAL A 65 8.57 9.94 -13.12
C VAL A 65 7.11 10.25 -13.46
N LEU A 66 6.22 10.15 -12.48
CA LEU A 66 4.82 10.52 -12.64
C LEU A 66 4.59 11.97 -12.98
N SER A 67 5.34 12.88 -12.35
CA SER A 67 5.23 14.31 -12.64
C SER A 67 5.60 14.66 -14.08
N ARG A 68 6.18 13.72 -14.83
CA ARG A 68 6.54 13.85 -16.24
C ARG A 68 5.54 13.16 -17.19
N GLU A 69 4.39 12.70 -16.68
CA GLU A 69 3.35 11.99 -17.45
C GLU A 69 3.88 10.74 -18.20
N GLN A 70 4.99 10.15 -17.73
CA GLN A 70 5.51 8.91 -18.29
C GLN A 70 4.74 7.72 -17.72
N ASP A 71 4.38 6.78 -18.58
CA ASP A 71 3.82 5.51 -18.15
C ASP A 71 4.90 4.75 -17.37
N LEU A 72 4.56 4.29 -16.16
CA LEU A 72 5.52 3.59 -15.31
C LEU A 72 5.72 2.15 -15.75
N LEU A 73 4.74 1.56 -16.44
CA LEU A 73 4.89 0.25 -17.07
C LEU A 73 5.89 0.28 -18.23
N ASP A 74 6.17 1.47 -18.79
CA ASP A 74 7.20 1.67 -19.82
C ASP A 74 8.60 1.84 -19.23
N LEU A 75 8.74 2.00 -17.90
CA LEU A 75 10.04 2.06 -17.27
C LEU A 75 10.70 0.67 -17.26
N PRO A 76 11.95 0.56 -17.73
CA PRO A 76 12.74 -0.64 -17.52
C PRO A 76 12.79 -0.97 -16.03
N ASP A 77 12.59 -2.24 -15.70
CA ASP A 77 12.70 -2.81 -14.35
C ASP A 77 11.59 -2.40 -13.35
N PHE A 78 10.58 -1.62 -13.74
CA PHE A 78 9.51 -1.20 -12.81
C PHE A 78 8.67 -2.38 -12.29
N GLU A 79 8.30 -3.30 -13.17
CA GLU A 79 7.53 -4.50 -12.80
C GLU A 79 8.31 -5.36 -11.80
N ASP A 80 9.58 -5.64 -12.10
CA ASP A 80 10.48 -6.39 -11.22
C ASP A 80 10.69 -5.70 -9.86
N ASP A 81 10.87 -4.37 -9.88
CA ASP A 81 11.01 -3.56 -8.66
C ASP A 81 9.73 -3.59 -7.82
N TYR A 82 8.56 -3.55 -8.45
CA TYR A 82 7.26 -3.59 -7.77
C TYR A 82 7.03 -4.97 -7.15
N ASP A 83 7.33 -6.04 -7.86
CA ASP A 83 7.21 -7.41 -7.35
C ASP A 83 8.17 -7.66 -6.17
N ALA A 84 9.41 -7.18 -6.26
CA ALA A 84 10.37 -7.24 -5.15
C ALA A 84 9.88 -6.43 -3.94
N PHE A 85 9.25 -5.27 -4.17
CA PHE A 85 8.61 -4.48 -3.13
C PHE A 85 7.46 -5.23 -2.47
N LEU A 86 6.58 -5.87 -3.25
CA LEU A 86 5.45 -6.64 -2.71
C LEU A 86 5.91 -7.82 -1.85
N GLN A 87 6.95 -8.56 -2.26
CA GLN A 87 7.52 -9.64 -1.46
C GLN A 87 8.07 -9.13 -0.12
N THR A 88 8.75 -7.98 -0.14
CA THR A 88 9.27 -7.36 1.08
C THR A 88 8.11 -6.91 1.98
N LEU A 89 7.10 -6.27 1.41
CA LEU A 89 5.92 -5.79 2.13
C LEU A 89 5.14 -6.96 2.75
N GLU A 90 4.95 -8.06 2.03
CA GLU A 90 4.29 -9.27 2.52
C GLU A 90 4.97 -9.81 3.78
N HIS A 91 6.31 -9.87 3.77
CA HIS A 91 7.09 -10.33 4.92
C HIS A 91 6.81 -9.48 6.16
N GLU A 92 6.86 -8.15 6.00
CA GLU A 92 6.67 -7.19 7.08
C GLU A 92 5.24 -7.18 7.61
N ILE A 93 4.25 -7.33 6.72
CA ILE A 93 2.84 -7.43 7.09
C ILE A 93 2.58 -8.71 7.88
N ASN A 94 3.14 -9.84 7.43
CA ASN A 94 3.03 -11.10 8.16
C ASN A 94 3.69 -11.02 9.54
N PHE A 95 4.81 -10.31 9.66
CA PHE A 95 5.44 -10.04 10.96
C PHE A 95 4.56 -9.17 11.85
N TYR A 96 4.06 -8.04 11.33
CA TYR A 96 3.11 -7.16 12.03
C TYR A 96 1.88 -7.93 12.50
N ALA A 97 1.29 -8.75 11.63
CA ALA A 97 0.07 -9.49 11.92
C ALA A 97 0.25 -10.51 13.04
N ARG A 98 1.41 -11.20 13.09
CA ARG A 98 1.75 -12.08 14.22
C ARG A 98 1.86 -11.32 15.54
N LEU A 99 2.40 -10.10 15.52
CA LEU A 99 2.53 -9.28 16.74
C LEU A 99 1.21 -8.69 17.23
N HIS A 100 0.23 -8.50 16.34
CA HIS A 100 -1.04 -7.82 16.65
C HIS A 100 -2.25 -8.74 16.41
N HIS A 101 -2.06 -10.06 16.52
CA HIS A 101 -3.07 -11.06 16.21
C HIS A 101 -4.22 -11.11 17.23
N ASP A 102 -4.04 -10.52 18.41
CA ASP A 102 -4.96 -10.49 19.54
C ASP A 102 -5.56 -9.09 19.79
N ILE A 103 -5.12 -8.07 19.05
CA ILE A 103 -5.59 -6.69 19.19
C ILE A 103 -6.77 -6.46 18.25
N ILE A 104 -7.95 -6.19 18.82
CA ILE A 104 -9.18 -5.93 18.05
C ILE A 104 -8.97 -4.71 17.13
N ARG A 105 -9.41 -4.82 15.87
CA ARG A 105 -9.33 -3.68 14.95
C ARG A 105 -10.34 -2.59 15.37
N PRO A 106 -9.93 -1.31 15.42
CA PRO A 106 -10.85 -0.21 15.73
C PRO A 106 -11.78 0.13 14.56
N PHE A 107 -11.33 -0.10 13.33
CA PHE A 107 -12.08 0.14 12.09
C PHE A 107 -11.50 -0.70 10.96
N ALA A 108 -12.26 -0.79 9.86
CA ALA A 108 -11.88 -1.45 8.62
C ALA A 108 -11.11 -0.48 7.70
N PHE A 109 -10.18 -0.98 6.88
CA PHE A 109 -9.42 -0.15 5.95
C PHE A 109 -10.32 0.54 4.93
N GLU A 110 -11.47 -0.06 4.59
CA GLU A 110 -12.45 0.52 3.66
C GLU A 110 -13.09 1.81 4.18
N MET A 111 -12.98 2.10 5.48
CA MET A 111 -13.44 3.36 6.07
C MET A 111 -12.36 4.45 6.10
N VAL A 112 -11.16 4.15 5.58
CA VAL A 112 -10.04 5.10 5.51
C VAL A 112 -10.06 5.81 4.17
N ASP A 113 -9.92 7.14 4.18
CA ASP A 113 -9.79 7.95 2.96
C ASP A 113 -8.62 7.45 2.10
N SER A 114 -8.83 7.41 0.79
CA SER A 114 -7.83 6.96 -0.16
C SER A 114 -6.67 7.96 -0.26
N ILE A 115 -5.45 7.46 -0.42
CA ILE A 115 -4.26 8.29 -0.66
C ILE A 115 -4.41 9.15 -1.94
N PHE A 116 -5.26 8.74 -2.87
CA PHE A 116 -5.58 9.49 -4.10
C PHE A 116 -6.50 10.69 -3.86
N GLU A 117 -7.25 10.72 -2.76
CA GLU A 117 -8.17 11.82 -2.45
C GLU A 117 -7.43 13.05 -1.91
N ARG A 118 -6.15 12.91 -1.54
CA ARG A 118 -5.27 14.00 -1.13
C ARG A 118 -3.91 13.87 -1.81
N PRO A 119 -3.68 14.55 -2.96
CA PRO A 119 -2.42 14.47 -3.68
C PRO A 119 -1.24 14.75 -2.75
N TYR A 120 -0.35 13.77 -2.61
CA TYR A 120 0.84 13.92 -1.78
C TYR A 120 1.84 14.79 -2.54
N ALA A 121 1.89 16.08 -2.21
CA ALA A 121 2.79 17.05 -2.86
C ALA A 121 4.24 16.85 -2.39
N LEU A 122 4.92 15.83 -2.92
CA LEU A 122 6.39 15.78 -2.88
C LEU A 122 6.94 16.70 -3.98
N ALA A 123 7.83 17.61 -3.60
CA ALA A 123 8.60 18.39 -4.56
C ALA A 123 9.52 17.43 -5.33
N CYS A 124 9.41 17.46 -6.67
CA CYS A 124 10.29 16.73 -7.58
C CYS A 124 11.60 17.48 -7.80
#